data_AF-A0A372IGL4-F1
#
_entry.id   AF-A0A372IGL4-F1
#
_cell.length_a   1.000
_cell.length_b   1.000
_cell.length_c   1.000
_cell.angle_alpha   90.00
_cell.angle_beta   90.00
_cell.angle_gamma   90.00
#
_symmetry.space_group_name_H-M   'P 1'
#
loop_
_entity.id
_entity.type
_entity.pdbx_description
1 polymer ?
#
loop_
_entity_poly.entity_id
_entity_poly.type
_entity_poly.pdbx_seq_one_letter_code
_entity_poly.pdbx_strand_id
1 'polypeptide(L)'
;MTDQRIHELLPFRANGTLEGEELAAVEAALAEDADLRGELAVLRAVRDTMQAEQAESPGDFGLARLMRDVGAEGGADAPATANDNVVPLSRLRIWQAAAAVVLAVGIGFALPQFVTGPGPDPVAVRDTAPETGEGYSLASGVETADFTIAFSPDATEREIRALLLDAGVEIVSGPSAIGLYELGLLDFATADGASEILSSADIVEDVE
;
A
#
# COMPACT_ATOMS: atom_id res chain seq x y z
N MET A 1 -27.44 13.13 -27.43
CA MET A 1 -26.03 13.01 -26.97
C MET A 1 -25.17 13.81 -27.94
N THR A 2 -24.10 14.47 -27.49
CA THR A 2 -23.18 15.18 -28.41
C THR A 2 -22.16 14.20 -28.99
N ASP A 3 -21.66 14.45 -30.21
CA ASP A 3 -20.66 13.59 -30.85
C ASP A 3 -19.42 13.43 -29.99
N GLN A 4 -18.92 14.52 -29.40
CA GLN A 4 -17.82 14.52 -28.43
C GLN A 4 -18.07 13.54 -27.27
N ARG A 5 -19.29 13.52 -26.73
CA ARG A 5 -19.65 12.61 -25.63
C ARG A 5 -19.66 11.14 -26.10
N ILE A 6 -19.99 10.88 -27.36
CA ILE A 6 -19.95 9.52 -27.92
C ILE A 6 -18.51 9.02 -27.98
N HIS A 7 -17.57 9.84 -28.47
CA HIS A 7 -16.14 9.50 -28.49
C HIS A 7 -15.60 9.19 -27.09
N GLU A 8 -15.96 10.00 -26.09
CA GLU A 8 -15.57 9.78 -24.69
C GLU A 8 -16.08 8.44 -24.11
N LEU A 9 -17.20 7.94 -24.63
CA LEU A 9 -17.81 6.69 -24.17
C LEU A 9 -17.24 5.44 -24.89
N LEU A 10 -16.58 5.59 -26.04
CA LEU A 10 -16.05 4.45 -26.81
C LEU A 10 -15.05 3.57 -26.03
N PRO A 11 -14.13 4.10 -25.19
CA PRO A 11 -13.25 3.27 -24.37
C PRO A 11 -14.02 2.38 -23.38
N PHE A 12 -15.07 2.92 -22.76
CA PHE A 12 -15.96 2.16 -21.88
C PHE A 12 -16.75 1.09 -22.66
N ARG A 13 -17.13 1.39 -23.91
CA ARG A 13 -17.73 0.40 -24.81
C ARG A 13 -16.76 -0.72 -25.19
N ALA A 14 -15.49 -0.39 -25.42
CA ALA A 14 -14.43 -1.33 -25.74
C ALA A 14 -14.15 -2.26 -24.55
N ASN A 15 -14.21 -1.74 -23.32
CA ASN A 15 -14.04 -2.51 -22.08
C ASN A 15 -15.31 -3.24 -21.62
N GLY A 16 -16.47 -2.96 -22.22
CA GLY A 16 -17.74 -3.61 -21.87
C GLY A 16 -18.34 -3.13 -20.56
N THR A 17 -17.99 -1.93 -20.11
CA THR A 17 -18.43 -1.35 -18.81
C THR A 17 -19.54 -0.32 -18.96
N LEU A 18 -20.06 -0.12 -20.17
CA LEU A 18 -21.19 0.78 -20.43
C LEU A 18 -22.51 0.07 -20.14
N GLU A 19 -23.43 0.78 -19.49
CA GLU A 19 -24.74 0.26 -19.13
C GLU A 19 -25.85 1.29 -19.44
N GLY A 20 -27.10 0.81 -19.46
CA GLY A 20 -28.28 1.66 -19.53
C GLY A 20 -28.36 2.55 -20.78
N GLU A 21 -28.71 3.82 -20.57
CA GLU A 21 -28.97 4.79 -21.63
C GLU A 21 -27.71 5.12 -22.45
N GLU A 22 -26.55 5.18 -21.80
CA GLU A 22 -25.28 5.48 -22.47
C GLU A 22 -24.89 4.38 -23.45
N LEU A 23 -25.08 3.10 -23.08
CA LEU A 23 -24.85 1.99 -23.99
C LEU A 23 -25.76 2.07 -25.23
N ALA A 24 -27.06 2.29 -25.03
CA ALA A 24 -28.02 2.38 -26.11
C ALA A 24 -27.69 3.53 -27.09
N ALA A 25 -27.29 4.68 -26.54
CA ALA A 25 -26.93 5.84 -27.34
C ALA A 25 -25.63 5.64 -28.14
N VAL A 26 -24.62 4.98 -27.57
CA VAL A 26 -23.39 4.62 -28.28
C VAL A 26 -23.65 3.57 -29.36
N GLU A 27 -24.49 2.57 -29.11
CA GLU A 27 -24.82 1.55 -30.12
C GLU A 27 -25.61 2.12 -31.31
N ALA A 28 -26.53 3.05 -31.05
CA ALA A 28 -27.22 3.77 -32.12
C ALA A 28 -26.23 4.55 -33.00
N ALA A 29 -25.29 5.27 -32.40
CA ALA A 29 -24.28 6.02 -33.16
C ALA A 29 -23.33 5.12 -33.96
N LEU A 30 -22.93 3.97 -33.39
CA LEU A 30 -22.11 2.97 -34.09
C LEU A 30 -22.82 2.34 -35.29
N ALA A 31 -24.16 2.30 -35.29
CA ALA A 31 -24.93 1.79 -36.42
C ALA A 31 -24.92 2.74 -37.63
N GLU A 32 -24.80 4.04 -37.38
CA GLU A 32 -24.87 5.07 -38.40
C GLU A 32 -23.48 5.51 -38.89
N ASP A 33 -22.46 5.47 -38.03
CA ASP A 33 -21.13 6.00 -38.31
C ASP A 33 -20.09 4.89 -38.55
N ALA A 34 -19.35 4.99 -39.66
CA ALA A 34 -18.25 4.09 -39.98
C ALA A 34 -16.94 4.44 -39.25
N ASP A 35 -16.71 5.71 -38.97
CA ASP A 35 -15.50 6.20 -38.32
C ASP A 35 -15.50 5.81 -36.84
N LEU A 36 -16.64 5.93 -36.16
CA LEU A 36 -16.81 5.44 -34.77
C LEU A 36 -16.57 3.93 -34.66
N ARG A 37 -17.00 3.15 -35.67
CA ARG A 37 -16.70 1.71 -35.72
C ARG A 37 -15.21 1.42 -35.92
N GLY A 38 -14.53 2.25 -36.72
CA GLY A 38 -13.08 2.20 -36.90
C GLY A 38 -12.33 2.49 -35.59
N GLU A 39 -12.70 3.57 -34.91
CA GLU A 39 -12.12 3.95 -33.62
C GLU A 39 -12.33 2.85 -32.55
N LEU A 40 -13.55 2.31 -32.46
CA LEU A 40 -13.84 1.19 -31.56
C LEU A 40 -12.99 -0.04 -31.87
N ALA A 41 -12.72 -0.33 -33.15
CA ALA A 41 -11.86 -1.44 -33.54
C ALA A 41 -10.40 -1.21 -33.10
N VAL A 42 -9.89 0.03 -33.21
CA VAL A 42 -8.56 0.40 -32.71
C VAL A 42 -8.49 0.22 -31.19
N LEU A 43 -9.48 0.74 -30.45
CA LEU A 43 -9.52 0.62 -28.99
C LEU A 43 -9.57 -0.85 -28.53
N ARG A 44 -10.32 -1.70 -29.24
CA ARG A 44 -10.34 -3.15 -28.97
C ARG A 44 -8.99 -3.81 -29.24
N ALA A 45 -8.30 -3.45 -30.32
CA ALA A 45 -6.97 -3.99 -30.62
C ALA A 45 -5.93 -3.62 -29.54
N VAL A 46 -5.98 -2.38 -29.03
CA VAL A 46 -5.11 -1.96 -27.91
C VAL A 46 -5.40 -2.79 -26.66
N ARG A 47 -6.68 -2.94 -26.27
CA ARG A 47 -7.10 -3.76 -25.13
C ARG A 47 -6.61 -5.20 -25.28
N ASP A 48 -6.83 -5.81 -26.43
CA ASP A 48 -6.47 -7.21 -26.69
C ASP A 48 -4.94 -7.40 -26.61
N THR A 49 -4.16 -6.42 -27.08
CA THR A 49 -2.69 -6.43 -26.96
C THR A 49 -2.27 -6.38 -25.48
N MET A 50 -2.83 -5.45 -24.70
CA MET A 50 -2.53 -5.33 -23.26
C MET A 50 -2.94 -6.57 -22.45
N GLN A 51 -4.02 -7.25 -22.85
CA GLN A 51 -4.44 -8.51 -22.22
C GLN A 51 -3.51 -9.67 -22.60
N ALA A 52 -3.03 -9.71 -23.83
CA ALA A 52 -2.10 -10.76 -24.27
C ALA A 52 -0.70 -10.62 -23.62
N GLU A 53 -0.25 -9.39 -23.35
CA GLU A 53 1.01 -9.14 -22.62
C GLU A 53 0.91 -9.52 -21.13
N GLN A 54 -0.28 -9.43 -20.54
CA GLN A 54 -0.59 -10.00 -19.23
C GLN A 54 -0.75 -11.53 -19.33
N ALA A 55 0.29 -12.22 -19.81
CA ALA A 55 0.34 -13.67 -19.76
C ALA A 55 0.36 -14.17 -18.31
N GLU A 56 -0.36 -15.27 -18.06
CA GLU A 56 -0.58 -15.97 -16.79
C GLU A 56 0.57 -15.80 -15.79
N SER A 57 0.34 -14.91 -14.82
CA SER A 57 1.16 -14.83 -13.63
C SER A 57 1.06 -16.17 -12.89
N PRO A 58 2.16 -16.70 -12.33
CA PRO A 58 2.13 -17.85 -11.42
C PRO A 58 1.09 -17.72 -10.29
N GLY A 59 0.63 -16.50 -10.01
CA GLY A 59 -0.46 -16.19 -9.10
C GLY A 59 -1.81 -16.85 -9.45
N ASP A 60 -2.12 -17.13 -10.72
CA ASP A 60 -3.40 -17.76 -11.09
C ASP A 60 -3.52 -19.20 -10.56
N PHE A 61 -2.42 -19.95 -10.57
CA PHE A 61 -2.37 -21.28 -9.93
C PHE A 61 -2.49 -21.16 -8.41
N GLY A 62 -1.91 -20.11 -7.81
CA GLY A 62 -2.05 -19.80 -6.39
C GLY A 62 -3.49 -19.45 -6.00
N LEU A 63 -4.17 -18.63 -6.80
CA LEU A 63 -5.56 -18.24 -6.60
C LEU A 63 -6.49 -19.44 -6.78
N ALA A 64 -6.26 -20.29 -7.80
CA ALA A 64 -7.02 -21.51 -8.00
C ALA A 64 -6.87 -22.50 -6.82
N ARG A 65 -5.70 -22.56 -6.20
CA ARG A 65 -5.48 -23.31 -4.96
C ARG A 65 -6.25 -22.71 -3.79
N LEU A 66 -6.13 -21.39 -3.58
CA LEU A 66 -6.84 -20.69 -2.52
C LEU A 66 -8.37 -20.87 -2.63
N MET A 67 -8.94 -20.73 -3.83
CA MET A 67 -10.37 -20.90 -4.07
C MET A 67 -10.83 -22.34 -3.79
N ARG A 68 -9.98 -23.34 -4.06
CA ARG A 68 -10.24 -24.74 -3.69
C ARG A 68 -10.23 -24.92 -2.17
N ASP A 69 -9.26 -24.33 -1.49
CA ASP A 69 -9.11 -24.44 -0.04
C ASP A 69 -10.30 -23.78 0.70
N VAL A 70 -10.72 -22.58 0.26
CA VAL A 70 -11.92 -21.89 0.77
C VAL A 70 -13.21 -22.69 0.50
N GLY A 71 -13.34 -23.26 -0.70
CA GLY A 71 -14.48 -24.11 -1.04
C GLY A 71 -14.55 -25.41 -0.23
N ALA A 72 -13.39 -25.97 0.14
CA ALA A 72 -13.30 -27.15 0.99
C ALA A 72 -13.65 -26.85 2.46
N GLU A 73 -13.31 -25.65 2.95
CA GLU A 73 -13.67 -25.18 4.29
C GLU A 73 -15.16 -24.83 4.42
N GLY A 74 -15.79 -24.34 3.35
CA GLY A 74 -17.23 -24.01 3.34
C GLY A 74 -18.19 -25.20 3.21
N GLY A 75 -17.69 -26.42 2.95
CA GLY A 75 -18.49 -27.61 2.66
C GLY A 75 -18.64 -28.61 3.81
N ALA A 76 -17.92 -28.43 4.91
CA ALA A 76 -18.09 -29.26 6.09
C ALA A 76 -19.00 -28.53 7.08
N ASP A 77 -20.13 -29.15 7.43
CA ASP A 77 -20.87 -28.89 8.67
C ASP A 77 -19.93 -29.10 9.87
N ALA A 78 -19.01 -28.15 10.09
CA ALA A 78 -18.32 -28.03 11.34
C ALA A 78 -19.35 -27.48 12.34
N PRO A 79 -19.57 -28.12 13.50
CA PRO A 79 -20.40 -27.50 14.53
C PRO A 79 -19.76 -26.16 14.85
N ALA A 80 -20.50 -25.07 14.63
CA ALA A 80 -20.07 -23.74 15.00
C ALA A 80 -19.69 -23.76 16.48
N THR A 81 -18.39 -23.91 16.76
CA THR A 81 -17.85 -23.68 18.10
C THR A 81 -18.16 -22.21 18.34
N ALA A 82 -19.16 -21.97 19.19
CA ALA A 82 -19.56 -20.63 19.58
C ALA A 82 -18.29 -19.88 19.96
N ASN A 83 -18.00 -18.79 19.25
CA ASN A 83 -16.85 -17.93 19.54
C ASN A 83 -16.92 -17.57 21.04
N ASP A 84 -16.00 -18.10 21.83
CA ASP A 84 -15.96 -17.88 23.30
C ASP A 84 -15.45 -16.47 23.66
N ASN A 85 -15.29 -15.61 22.63
CA ASN A 85 -14.86 -14.22 22.71
C ASN A 85 -16.00 -13.25 23.09
N VAL A 86 -17.19 -13.75 23.43
CA VAL A 86 -18.27 -12.91 23.97
C VAL A 86 -18.06 -12.67 25.46
N VAL A 87 -17.48 -11.51 25.78
CA VAL A 87 -17.39 -11.04 27.17
C VAL A 87 -18.82 -10.74 27.66
N PRO A 88 -19.27 -11.30 28.81
CA PRO A 88 -20.62 -11.04 29.31
C PRO A 88 -20.77 -9.55 29.66
N LEU A 89 -21.88 -8.95 29.20
CA LEU A 89 -22.25 -7.54 29.40
C LEU A 89 -22.21 -7.09 30.88
N SER A 90 -22.28 -8.03 31.83
CA SER A 90 -22.10 -7.76 33.26
C SER A 90 -20.68 -7.36 33.64
N ARG A 91 -19.64 -7.90 32.98
CA ARG A 91 -18.23 -7.51 33.19
C ARG A 91 -17.94 -6.13 32.59
N LEU A 92 -18.59 -5.75 31.48
CA LEU A 92 -18.46 -4.41 30.91
C LEU A 92 -19.00 -3.32 31.85
N ARG A 93 -20.12 -3.58 32.55
CA ARG A 93 -20.71 -2.62 33.51
C ARG A 93 -19.81 -2.32 34.71
N ILE A 94 -19.01 -3.30 35.16
CA ILE A 94 -18.07 -3.13 36.29
C ILE A 94 -16.89 -2.24 35.88
N TRP A 95 -16.36 -2.41 34.66
CA TRP A 95 -15.27 -1.59 34.14
C TRP A 95 -15.71 -0.16 33.81
N GLN A 96 -16.95 0.01 33.34
CA GLN A 96 -17.53 1.35 33.12
C GLN A 96 -17.66 2.15 34.42
N ALA A 97 -18.02 1.50 35.52
CA ALA A 97 -18.05 2.15 36.84
C ALA A 97 -16.64 2.54 37.34
N ALA A 98 -15.62 1.70 37.10
CA ALA A 98 -14.24 2.00 37.45
C ALA A 98 -13.66 3.15 36.62
N ALA A 99 -13.94 3.18 35.31
CA ALA A 99 -13.47 4.24 34.40
C ALA A 99 -14.07 5.62 34.75
N ALA A 100 -15.34 5.67 35.16
CA ALA A 100 -15.99 6.91 35.56
C ALA A 100 -15.37 7.54 36.83
N VAL A 101 -14.92 6.71 37.78
CA VAL A 101 -14.26 7.18 39.01
C VAL A 101 -12.85 7.72 38.71
N VAL A 102 -12.08 7.06 37.84
CA VAL A 102 -10.74 7.52 37.43
C VAL A 102 -10.82 8.85 36.66
N LEU A 103 -11.80 8.99 35.76
CA LEU A 103 -12.01 10.23 35.01
C LEU A 103 -12.37 11.41 35.94
N ALA A 104 -13.23 11.19 36.94
CA ALA A 104 -13.62 12.21 37.90
C ALA A 104 -12.45 12.67 38.79
N VAL A 105 -11.56 11.76 39.18
CA VAL A 105 -10.36 12.08 39.97
C VAL A 105 -9.30 12.79 39.10
N GLY A 106 -9.12 12.38 37.84
CA GLY A 106 -8.17 13.00 36.91
C GLY A 106 -8.53 14.45 36.56
N ILE A 107 -9.82 14.73 36.32
CA ILE A 107 -10.29 16.09 36.01
C ILE A 107 -10.18 17.01 37.24
N GLY A 108 -10.43 16.51 38.45
CA GLY A 108 -10.28 17.28 39.69
C GLY A 108 -8.84 17.67 40.02
N PHE A 109 -7.85 16.89 39.57
CA PHE A 109 -6.42 17.13 39.84
C PHE A 109 -5.74 18.01 38.77
N ALA A 110 -6.23 18.02 37.53
CA ALA A 110 -5.60 18.71 36.41
C ALA A 110 -5.97 20.21 36.28
N LEU A 111 -7.14 20.62 36.78
CA LEU A 111 -7.66 21.99 36.63
C LEU A 111 -6.82 23.12 37.28
N PRO A 112 -6.09 22.94 38.41
CA PRO A 112 -5.29 24.02 38.98
C PRO A 112 -3.99 24.31 38.21
N GLN A 113 -3.51 23.37 37.38
CA GLN A 113 -2.20 23.47 36.71
C GLN A 113 -2.27 24.24 35.37
N PHE A 114 -3.45 24.37 34.76
CA PHE A 114 -3.61 25.01 33.45
C PHE A 114 -3.87 26.53 33.51
N VAL A 115 -4.07 27.10 34.70
CA VAL A 115 -4.48 28.52 34.86
C VAL A 115 -3.29 29.45 35.20
N THR A 116 -2.08 28.93 35.51
CA THR A 116 -0.99 29.75 36.09
C THR A 116 0.41 29.50 35.52
N GLY A 117 0.61 29.43 34.19
CA GLY A 117 1.95 29.32 33.61
C GLY A 117 2.10 30.06 32.26
N PRO A 118 3.23 30.75 31.97
CA PRO A 118 3.34 31.70 30.87
C PRO A 118 3.46 30.99 29.52
N GLY A 119 2.78 31.52 28.50
CA GLY A 119 2.69 30.93 27.16
C GLY A 119 4.03 30.92 26.40
N PRO A 120 4.28 29.92 25.53
CA PRO A 120 5.45 29.90 24.67
C PRO A 120 5.18 30.57 23.31
N ASP A 121 6.22 31.28 22.85
CA ASP A 121 6.35 32.04 21.61
C ASP A 121 6.09 31.22 20.32
N PRO A 122 5.71 31.89 19.20
CA PRO A 122 5.48 31.23 17.92
C PRO A 122 6.77 30.73 17.28
N VAL A 123 6.82 29.42 16.99
CA VAL A 123 7.92 28.77 16.25
C VAL A 123 7.98 29.30 14.83
N ALA A 124 9.15 29.80 14.45
CA ALA A 124 9.47 30.34 13.14
C ALA A 124 9.38 29.26 12.05
N VAL A 125 8.65 29.59 10.97
CA VAL A 125 8.66 28.89 9.69
C VAL A 125 10.07 29.00 9.10
N ARG A 126 10.73 27.87 8.86
CA ARG A 126 11.99 27.81 8.12
C ARG A 126 11.70 27.25 6.73
N ASP A 127 11.50 28.16 5.79
CA ASP A 127 11.70 27.92 4.37
C ASP A 127 13.16 27.51 4.12
N THR A 128 13.37 26.34 3.51
CA THR A 128 14.42 26.13 2.50
C THR A 128 14.05 24.91 1.64
N ALA A 129 13.45 25.19 0.49
CA ALA A 129 13.49 24.32 -0.68
C ALA A 129 14.91 24.30 -1.28
N PRO A 130 15.23 23.30 -2.12
CA PRO A 130 15.58 23.63 -3.48
C PRO A 130 14.58 23.00 -4.45
N GLU A 131 14.25 23.80 -5.46
CA GLU A 131 13.29 23.50 -6.50
C GLU A 131 13.86 22.50 -7.51
N THR A 132 13.13 21.42 -7.76
CA THR A 132 12.99 20.82 -9.11
C THR A 132 11.67 20.05 -9.20
N GLY A 133 10.74 20.55 -10.02
CA GLY A 133 9.74 19.75 -10.74
C GLY A 133 8.45 19.39 -9.99
N GLU A 134 7.45 20.26 -10.13
CA GLU A 134 6.01 19.92 -10.29
C GLU A 134 5.40 18.79 -9.42
N GLY A 135 4.79 19.18 -8.31
CA GLY A 135 3.33 18.98 -8.15
C GLY A 135 2.79 17.62 -7.73
N TYR A 136 3.61 16.64 -7.33
CA TYR A 136 3.12 15.39 -6.75
C TYR A 136 3.80 15.07 -5.43
N SER A 137 3.02 14.98 -4.35
CA SER A 137 3.43 14.36 -3.10
C SER A 137 2.72 13.02 -2.99
N LEU A 138 3.48 11.93 -3.00
CA LEU A 138 2.96 10.58 -2.81
C LEU A 138 2.50 10.43 -1.34
N ALA A 139 1.35 9.78 -1.15
CA ALA A 139 0.81 9.51 0.19
C ALA A 139 1.57 8.41 0.93
N SER A 140 2.38 7.61 0.22
CA SER A 140 3.52 6.93 0.82
C SER A 140 4.63 7.96 0.90
N GLY A 141 5.11 8.27 2.11
CA GLY A 141 6.40 8.94 2.23
C GLY A 141 7.37 8.20 1.31
N VAL A 142 8.04 8.93 0.42
CA VAL A 142 9.20 8.36 -0.26
C VAL A 142 10.17 8.13 0.87
N GLU A 143 10.18 6.91 1.42
CA GLU A 143 11.28 6.47 2.27
C GLU A 143 12.48 6.48 1.34
N THR A 144 13.18 7.61 1.36
CA THR A 144 14.46 7.76 0.71
C THR A 144 15.32 6.63 1.22
N ALA A 145 15.74 5.76 0.30
CA ALA A 145 16.70 4.72 0.62
C ALA A 145 17.91 5.37 1.28
N ASP A 146 18.23 4.93 2.49
CA ASP A 146 19.37 5.43 3.27
C ASP A 146 20.67 4.76 2.82
N PHE A 147 20.59 3.56 2.24
CA PHE A 147 21.74 2.80 1.73
C PHE A 147 21.42 2.09 0.43
N THR A 148 22.41 1.99 -0.45
CA THR A 148 22.39 1.10 -1.62
C THR A 148 23.47 0.05 -1.49
N ILE A 149 23.11 -1.23 -1.55
CA ILE A 149 24.06 -2.33 -1.38
C ILE A 149 23.91 -3.42 -2.43
N ALA A 150 24.99 -4.16 -2.66
CA ALA A 150 24.97 -5.44 -3.38
C ALA A 150 25.24 -6.59 -2.41
N PHE A 151 24.37 -7.60 -2.38
CA PHE A 151 24.66 -8.84 -1.66
C PHE A 151 25.52 -9.76 -2.52
N SER A 152 26.43 -10.49 -1.88
CA SER A 152 27.16 -11.58 -2.50
C SER A 152 26.19 -12.60 -3.12
N PRO A 153 26.45 -13.11 -4.34
CA PRO A 153 25.55 -14.05 -5.02
C PRO A 153 25.42 -15.40 -4.31
N ASP A 154 26.35 -15.72 -3.41
CA ASP A 154 26.35 -16.94 -2.60
C ASP A 154 25.74 -16.71 -1.20
N ALA A 155 25.34 -15.48 -0.86
CA ALA A 155 24.73 -15.17 0.42
C ALA A 155 23.40 -15.89 0.59
N THR A 156 23.26 -16.68 1.66
CA THR A 156 21.99 -17.35 1.92
C THR A 156 20.97 -16.37 2.46
N GLU A 157 19.70 -16.59 2.15
CA GLU A 157 18.61 -15.73 2.63
C GLU A 157 18.56 -15.63 4.18
N ARG A 158 19.00 -16.69 4.88
CA ARG A 158 19.19 -16.68 6.34
C ARG A 158 20.24 -15.66 6.78
N GLU A 159 21.35 -15.54 6.05
CA GLU A 159 22.42 -14.58 6.35
C GLU A 159 21.98 -13.15 6.01
N ILE A 160 21.30 -12.97 4.89
CA ILE A 160 20.72 -11.67 4.51
C ILE A 160 19.73 -11.19 5.58
N ARG A 161 18.76 -12.01 5.99
CA ARG A 161 17.83 -11.64 7.07
C ARG A 161 18.54 -11.33 8.38
N ALA A 162 19.55 -12.13 8.75
CA ALA A 162 20.28 -11.91 9.99
C ALA A 162 20.98 -10.54 9.98
N LEU A 163 21.61 -10.18 8.86
CA LEU A 163 22.26 -8.88 8.66
C LEU A 163 21.27 -7.71 8.72
N LEU A 164 20.14 -7.80 8.01
CA LEU A 164 19.13 -6.73 7.99
C LEU A 164 18.58 -6.45 9.40
N LEU A 165 18.31 -7.51 10.17
CA LEU A 165 17.83 -7.39 11.56
C LEU A 165 18.89 -6.83 12.51
N ASP A 166 20.15 -7.20 12.32
CA ASP A 166 21.27 -6.74 13.15
C ASP A 166 21.60 -5.26 12.88
N ALA A 167 21.66 -4.88 11.59
CA ALA A 167 21.87 -3.49 11.16
C ALA A 167 20.63 -2.60 11.40
N GLY A 168 19.45 -3.19 11.62
CA GLY A 168 18.21 -2.45 11.85
C GLY A 168 17.72 -1.71 10.61
N VAL A 169 17.79 -2.39 9.47
CA VAL A 169 17.42 -1.86 8.16
C VAL A 169 16.43 -2.79 7.47
N GLU A 170 15.62 -2.25 6.57
CA GLU A 170 14.69 -3.03 5.75
C GLU A 170 14.90 -2.78 4.26
N ILE A 171 14.51 -3.75 3.42
CA ILE A 171 14.59 -3.61 1.97
C ILE A 171 13.39 -2.80 1.51
N VAL A 172 13.65 -1.59 0.98
CA VAL A 172 12.61 -0.72 0.39
C VAL A 172 12.49 -0.94 -1.12
N SER A 173 13.55 -1.42 -1.79
CA SER A 173 13.55 -1.76 -3.23
C SER A 173 14.66 -2.76 -3.62
N GLY A 174 14.53 -3.41 -4.78
CA GLY A 174 15.53 -4.33 -5.37
C GLY A 174 15.06 -5.80 -5.54
N PRO A 175 15.88 -6.67 -6.18
CA PRO A 175 17.15 -6.38 -6.84
C PRO A 175 16.97 -5.65 -8.18
N SER A 176 17.81 -4.65 -8.44
CA SER A 176 17.89 -4.03 -9.76
C SER A 176 18.45 -5.03 -10.80
N ALA A 177 18.41 -4.66 -12.09
CA ALA A 177 18.96 -5.50 -13.17
C ALA A 177 20.46 -5.83 -13.01
N ILE A 178 21.17 -5.08 -12.15
CA ILE A 178 22.58 -5.28 -11.82
C ILE A 178 22.80 -5.81 -10.38
N GLY A 179 21.73 -6.19 -9.68
CA GLY A 179 21.81 -6.83 -8.35
C GLY A 179 21.85 -5.88 -7.15
N LEU A 180 21.51 -4.59 -7.31
CA LEU A 180 21.49 -3.62 -6.22
C LEU A 180 20.17 -3.65 -5.45
N TYR A 181 20.28 -3.45 -4.14
CA TYR A 181 19.18 -3.34 -3.18
C TYR A 181 19.22 -1.98 -2.52
N GLU A 182 18.05 -1.39 -2.32
CA GLU A 182 17.87 -0.14 -1.59
C GLU A 182 17.34 -0.47 -0.20
N LEU A 183 17.99 0.06 0.83
CA LEU A 183 17.64 -0.19 2.23
C LEU A 183 17.18 1.10 2.92
N GLY A 184 16.11 1.00 3.69
CA GLY A 184 15.63 2.04 4.61
C GLY A 184 16.03 1.75 6.05
N LEU A 185 16.29 2.79 6.82
CA LEU A 185 16.62 2.69 8.24
C LEU A 185 15.35 2.54 9.09
N LEU A 186 15.33 1.57 10.01
CA LEU A 186 14.23 1.42 10.95
C LEU A 186 14.36 2.42 12.12
N ASP A 187 13.23 2.85 12.68
CA ASP A 187 13.12 3.89 13.71
C ASP A 187 14.00 3.71 14.97
N PHE A 188 14.43 2.48 15.26
CA PHE A 188 15.25 2.15 16.43
C PHE A 188 16.75 2.12 16.13
N ALA A 189 17.15 2.17 14.86
CA ALA A 189 18.53 2.11 14.42
C ALA A 189 19.07 3.52 14.12
N THR A 190 20.38 3.62 13.97
CA THR A 190 21.07 4.87 13.60
C THR A 190 21.86 4.64 12.33
N ALA A 191 21.90 5.63 11.43
CA ALA A 191 22.58 5.49 10.14
C ALA A 191 24.07 5.11 10.30
N ASP A 192 24.78 5.72 11.24
CA ASP A 192 26.19 5.41 11.50
C ASP A 192 26.38 3.96 11.96
N GLY A 193 25.53 3.48 12.87
CA GLY A 193 25.60 2.10 13.38
C GLY A 193 25.21 1.06 12.31
N ALA A 194 24.19 1.36 11.50
CA ALA A 194 23.80 0.51 10.38
C ALA A 194 24.91 0.43 9.33
N SER A 195 25.54 1.55 8.99
CA SER A 195 26.66 1.61 8.04
C SER A 195 27.88 0.81 8.52
N GLU A 196 28.23 0.90 9.81
CA GLU A 196 29.33 0.12 10.41
C GLU A 196 29.06 -1.39 10.31
N ILE A 197 27.83 -1.83 10.62
CA ILE A 197 27.45 -3.24 10.56
C ILE A 197 27.45 -3.73 9.11
N LEU A 198 26.82 -2.98 8.18
CA LEU A 198 26.73 -3.34 6.76
C LEU A 198 28.10 -3.41 6.08
N SER A 199 28.99 -2.46 6.36
CA SER A 199 30.35 -2.44 5.78
C SER A 199 31.29 -3.50 6.36
N SER A 200 30.99 -4.01 7.56
CA SER A 200 31.76 -5.10 8.18
C SER A 200 31.30 -6.49 7.77
N ALA A 201 30.17 -6.61 7.07
CA ALA A 201 29.56 -7.88 6.73
C ALA A 201 30.21 -8.52 5.49
N ASP A 202 30.68 -9.76 5.64
CA ASP A 202 31.32 -10.53 4.55
C ASP A 202 30.41 -10.82 3.34
N ILE A 203 29.09 -10.62 3.49
CA ILE A 203 28.08 -10.88 2.47
C ILE A 203 27.68 -9.62 1.69
N VAL A 204 28.28 -8.46 1.98
CA VAL A 204 28.02 -7.19 1.27
C VAL A 204 29.24 -6.84 0.42
N GLU A 205 29.03 -6.64 -0.88
CA GLU A 205 30.12 -6.35 -1.82
C GLU A 205 30.43 -4.85 -1.92
N ASP A 206 29.41 -3.99 -1.75
CA ASP A 206 29.54 -2.54 -1.78
C ASP A 206 28.42 -1.87 -0.96
N VAL A 207 28.72 -0.72 -0.35
CA VAL A 207 27.78 0.11 0.43
C VAL A 207 27.95 1.56 0.00
N GLU A 208 26.91 2.12 -0.64
CA GLU A 208 26.81 3.54 -1.01
C GLU A 208 25.74 4.26 -0.19
#